data_AF-A0AAJ6XT02-F1
#
_entry.id   AF-A0AAJ6XT02-F1
#
_cell.length_a   1.000
_cell.length_b   1.000
_cell.length_c   1.000
_cell.angle_alpha   90.00
_cell.angle_beta   90.00
_cell.angle_gamma   90.00
#
_symmetry.space_group_name_H-M   'P 1'
#
loop_
_entity.id
_entity.type
_entity.pdbx_description
1 polymer ?
#
loop_
_entity_poly.entity_id
_entity_poly.type
_entity_poly.pdbx_seq_one_letter_code
_entity_poly.pdbx_strand_id
1 'polypeptide(L)'
;MTLMVGFQYSKQKTGQCDRAVKAVKEDGSVVTIVGPVTPPALIFVLTSNGSVLDKLKPYLESGKVKPVLDPKGPFPFSQTVEAFSYLETCRAVGKVVIYPIP
;
A
#
# COMPACT_ATOMS: atom_id res chain seq x y z
N MET A 1 13.59 -6.05 -13.12
CA MET A 1 13.43 -5.59 -11.72
C MET A 1 12.02 -5.05 -11.55
N THR A 2 11.04 -5.94 -11.38
CA THR A 2 9.64 -5.54 -11.16
C THR A 2 9.52 -5.06 -9.73
N LEU A 3 9.64 -3.74 -9.54
CA LEU A 3 9.27 -3.12 -8.28
C LEU A 3 7.75 -3.28 -8.17
N MET A 4 7.29 -4.25 -7.38
CA MET A 4 5.90 -4.33 -6.93
C MET A 4 5.64 -3.09 -6.06
N VAL A 5 5.35 -1.96 -6.70
CA VAL A 5 4.89 -0.74 -6.04
C VAL A 5 3.47 -1.00 -5.58
N GLY A 6 3.32 -1.73 -4.47
CA GLY A 6 2.04 -1.77 -3.79
C GLY A 6 1.78 -0.36 -3.24
N PHE A 7 0.85 0.39 -3.81
CA PHE A 7 0.39 1.61 -3.16
C PHE A 7 -0.38 1.19 -1.91
N GLN A 8 0.21 1.41 -0.73
CA GLN A 8 -0.46 1.23 0.55
C GLN A 8 -0.91 2.61 1.02
N TYR A 9 -2.08 3.05 0.58
CA TYR A 9 -2.72 4.23 1.17
C TYR A 9 -3.40 3.83 2.49
N SER A 10 -3.28 4.73 3.45
CA SER A 10 -3.82 4.70 4.83
C SER A 10 -2.96 4.01 5.89
N LYS A 11 -2.67 4.80 6.92
CA LYS A 11 -2.08 4.41 8.21
C LYS A 11 -3.05 3.56 9.06
N GLN A 12 -4.18 3.12 8.48
CA GLN A 12 -5.19 2.25 9.07
C GLN A 12 -5.83 1.41 7.96
N LYS A 13 -5.27 0.22 7.70
CA LYS A 13 -5.92 -0.83 6.89
C LYS A 13 -7.10 -1.49 7.62
N THR A 14 -7.70 -0.81 8.58
CA THR A 14 -8.85 -1.35 9.28
C THR A 14 -10.03 -1.10 8.37
N GLY A 15 -10.70 -2.15 7.88
CA GLY A 15 -11.97 -2.06 7.15
C GLY A 15 -13.06 -1.39 7.99
N GLN A 16 -12.92 -0.09 8.23
CA GLN A 16 -13.76 0.76 9.06
C GLN A 16 -14.57 1.71 8.18
N CYS A 17 -15.15 1.17 7.10
CA CYS A 17 -15.99 1.92 6.17
C CYS A 17 -17.09 2.68 6.92
N ASP A 18 -17.72 2.06 7.93
CA ASP A 18 -18.74 2.66 8.80
C ASP A 18 -18.33 3.96 9.47
N ARG A 19 -17.04 4.10 9.82
CA ARG A 19 -16.51 5.34 10.43
C ARG A 19 -16.18 6.36 9.36
N ALA A 20 -15.61 5.90 8.24
CA ALA A 20 -15.25 6.77 7.13
C ALA A 20 -16.47 7.50 6.54
N VAL A 21 -17.59 6.80 6.36
CA VAL A 21 -18.84 7.41 5.84
C VAL A 21 -19.48 8.42 6.79
N LYS A 22 -19.19 8.35 8.09
CA LYS A 22 -19.69 9.33 9.07
C LYS A 22 -18.80 10.57 9.19
N ALA A 23 -17.54 10.46 8.74
CA ALA A 23 -16.56 11.54 8.82
C ALA A 23 -16.46 12.36 7.52
N VAL A 24 -17.09 11.90 6.45
CA VAL A 24 -17.06 12.57 5.14
C VAL A 24 -18.02 13.77 5.12
N LYS A 25 -17.61 14.84 4.41
CA LYS A 25 -18.48 15.99 4.14
C LYS A 25 -19.58 15.61 3.15
N GLU A 26 -20.63 16.43 3.06
CA GLU A 26 -21.79 16.20 2.19
C GLU A 26 -21.42 16.03 0.70
N ASP A 27 -20.39 16.71 0.22
CA ASP A 27 -19.85 16.63 -1.14
C ASP A 27 -18.63 15.69 -1.29
N GLY A 28 -18.27 15.00 -0.21
CA GLY A 28 -17.10 14.13 -0.19
C GLY A 28 -17.39 12.70 -0.66
N SER A 29 -16.33 11.98 -1.03
CA SER A 29 -16.39 10.58 -1.47
C SER A 29 -15.59 9.67 -0.53
N VAL A 30 -16.08 8.46 -0.31
CA VAL A 30 -15.39 7.43 0.47
C VAL A 30 -14.98 6.29 -0.45
N VAL A 31 -13.67 6.03 -0.55
CA VAL A 31 -13.09 4.93 -1.34
C VAL A 31 -12.29 4.02 -0.40
N THR A 32 -12.50 2.71 -0.50
CA THR A 32 -11.76 1.69 0.26
C THR A 32 -11.09 0.67 -0.66
N ILE A 33 -10.01 0.05 -0.18
CA ILE A 33 -9.35 -1.10 -0.83
C ILE A 33 -9.56 -2.40 -0.04
N VAL A 34 -10.28 -2.34 1.08
CA VAL A 34 -10.60 -3.49 1.96
C VAL A 34 -12.11 -3.52 2.21
N GLY A 35 -12.73 -4.68 2.01
CA GLY A 35 -14.14 -4.92 2.31
C GLY A 35 -14.37 -5.44 3.75
N PRO A 36 -15.64 -5.52 4.20
CA PRO A 36 -16.87 -5.14 3.49
C PRO A 36 -17.06 -3.62 3.37
N VAL A 37 -17.96 -3.19 2.49
CA VAL A 37 -18.20 -1.77 2.15
C VAL A 37 -19.54 -1.31 2.71
N THR A 38 -19.54 -0.13 3.31
CA THR A 38 -20.76 0.54 3.81
C THR A 38 -21.15 1.64 2.83
N PRO A 39 -22.34 1.61 2.19
CA PRO A 39 -22.81 2.70 1.36
C PRO A 39 -22.81 4.05 2.11
N PRO A 40 -22.44 5.17 1.47
CA PRO A 40 -22.18 5.33 0.04
C PRO A 40 -20.73 5.05 -0.40
N ALA A 41 -19.90 4.39 0.43
CA ALA A 41 -18.53 4.08 0.05
C ALA A 41 -18.45 3.11 -1.15
N LEU A 42 -17.35 3.18 -1.89
CA LEU A 42 -17.04 2.28 -3.01
C LEU A 42 -15.73 1.52 -2.77
N ILE A 43 -15.69 0.25 -3.17
CA ILE A 43 -14.45 -0.52 -3.19
C ILE A 43 -13.73 -0.31 -4.52
N PHE A 44 -12.44 -0.05 -4.43
CA PHE A 44 -11.56 0.08 -5.58
C PHE A 44 -10.51 -1.03 -5.57
N VAL A 45 -10.47 -1.82 -6.64
CA VAL A 45 -9.41 -2.80 -6.89
C VAL A 45 -8.51 -2.24 -7.98
N LEU A 46 -7.25 -1.97 -7.62
CA LEU A 46 -6.29 -1.34 -8.53
C LEU A 46 -5.95 -2.26 -9.72
N THR A 47 -6.02 -1.73 -10.94
CA THR A 47 -5.38 -2.33 -12.11
C THR A 47 -3.95 -1.84 -12.24
N SER A 48 -2.97 -2.74 -12.26
CA SER A 48 -1.56 -2.38 -12.46
C SER A 48 -1.35 -1.83 -13.88
N ASN A 49 -0.73 -0.65 -13.99
CA ASN A 49 -0.47 0.01 -15.27
C ASN A 49 0.85 0.79 -15.22
N GLY A 50 1.80 0.43 -16.09
CA GLY A 50 3.12 1.06 -16.18
C GLY A 50 3.08 2.57 -16.45
N SER A 51 2.08 3.05 -17.19
CA SER A 51 1.93 4.49 -17.49
C SER A 51 1.68 5.35 -16.24
N VAL A 52 1.20 4.76 -15.14
CA VAL A 52 1.08 5.46 -13.85
C VAL A 52 2.48 5.71 -13.26
N LEU A 53 3.43 4.78 -13.43
CA LEU A 53 4.81 4.97 -13.00
C LEU A 53 5.51 6.04 -13.83
N ASP A 54 5.24 6.12 -15.14
CA ASP A 54 5.77 7.18 -16.00
C ASP A 54 5.31 8.57 -15.53
N LYS A 55 4.04 8.70 -15.13
CA LYS A 55 3.49 9.94 -14.55
C LYS A 55 4.14 10.28 -13.19
N LEU A 56 4.55 9.27 -12.41
CA LEU A 56 5.19 9.46 -11.10
C LEU A 56 6.70 9.70 -11.18
N LYS A 57 7.35 9.29 -12.28
CA LYS A 57 8.79 9.40 -12.51
C LYS A 57 9.42 10.75 -12.09
N PRO A 58 8.92 11.93 -12.52
CA PRO A 58 9.55 13.20 -12.14
C PRO A 58 9.54 13.46 -10.62
N TYR A 59 8.57 12.91 -9.89
CA TYR A 59 8.49 13.03 -8.43
C TYR A 59 9.43 12.07 -7.70
N LEU A 60 9.64 10.89 -8.28
CA LEU A 60 10.60 9.90 -7.78
C LEU A 60 12.04 10.40 -8.00
N GLU A 61 12.35 10.89 -9.20
CA GLU A 61 13.68 11.41 -9.55
C GLU A 61 14.03 12.69 -8.78
N SER A 62 13.05 13.59 -8.57
CA SER A 62 13.25 14.78 -7.72
C SER A 62 13.26 14.48 -6.22
N GLY A 63 12.97 13.24 -5.81
CA GLY A 63 12.91 12.85 -4.39
C GLY A 63 11.74 13.46 -3.62
N LYS A 64 10.78 14.11 -4.28
CA LYS A 64 9.53 14.60 -3.66
C LYS A 64 8.65 13.43 -3.20
N VAL A 65 8.70 12.31 -3.93
CA VAL A 65 8.13 11.04 -3.52
C VAL A 65 9.29 10.09 -3.26
N LYS A 66 9.35 9.54 -2.05
CA LYS A 66 10.41 8.60 -1.63
C LYS A 66 9.81 7.24 -1.31
N PRO A 67 10.49 6.13 -1.64
CA PRO A 67 10.10 4.83 -1.13
C PRO A 67 10.26 4.81 0.39
N VAL A 68 9.28 4.22 1.09
CA VAL A 68 9.36 3.94 2.52
C VAL A 68 9.57 2.44 2.65
N LEU A 69 10.77 2.04 3.07
CA LEU A 69 11.12 0.66 3.32
C LEU A 69 10.92 0.35 4.81
N ASP A 70 10.49 -0.87 5.08
CA ASP A 70 10.38 -1.34 6.45
C ASP A 70 11.78 -1.52 7.06
N PRO A 71 12.03 -1.04 8.29
CA PRO A 71 13.34 -1.12 8.91
C PRO A 71 13.80 -2.54 9.22
N LYS A 72 12.92 -3.55 9.18
CA LYS A 72 13.30 -4.96 9.35
C LYS A 72 13.87 -5.61 8.09
N GLY A 73 13.78 -4.94 6.94
CA GLY A 73 14.31 -5.43 5.67
C GLY A 73 15.63 -4.76 5.27
N PRO A 74 16.23 -5.20 4.13
CA PRO A 74 15.74 -6.29 3.28
C PRO A 74 15.94 -7.67 3.91
N PHE A 75 15.00 -8.57 3.67
CA PHE A 75 15.12 -9.98 4.03
C PHE A 75 15.87 -10.72 2.91
N PRO A 76 16.85 -11.60 3.20
CA PRO A 76 17.43 -12.46 2.19
C PRO A 76 16.38 -13.42 1.62
N PHE A 77 16.55 -13.91 0.39
CA PHE A 77 15.59 -14.82 -0.25
C PHE A 77 15.29 -16.09 0.57
N SER A 78 16.27 -16.60 1.31
CA SER A 78 16.11 -17.72 2.23
C SER A 78 15.13 -17.46 3.39
N GLN A 79 14.82 -16.19 3.68
CA GLN A 79 13.91 -15.77 4.76
C GLN A 79 12.54 -15.28 4.24
N THR A 80 12.12 -15.78 3.08
CA THR A 80 10.83 -15.36 2.48
C THR A 80 9.65 -15.69 3.40
N VAL A 81 9.64 -16.85 4.06
CA VAL A 81 8.55 -17.27 4.96
C VAL A 81 8.44 -16.33 6.18
N GLU A 82 9.57 -15.94 6.74
CA GLU A 82 9.68 -15.01 7.87
C GLU A 82 9.23 -13.60 7.46
N ALA A 83 9.56 -13.16 6.25
CA ALA A 83 9.11 -11.88 5.71
C ALA A 83 7.57 -11.84 5.59
N PHE A 84 6.93 -12.92 5.12
CA PHE A 84 5.46 -13.03 5.08
C PHE A 84 4.85 -13.09 6.48
N SER A 85 5.42 -13.91 7.38
CA SER A 85 4.99 -14.00 8.77
C SER A 85 5.01 -12.64 9.45
N TYR A 86 6.05 -11.82 9.20
CA TYR A 86 6.12 -10.46 9.70
C TYR A 86 5.04 -9.55 9.11
N LEU A 87 4.80 -9.62 7.79
CA LEU A 87 3.76 -8.81 7.12
C LEU A 87 2.36 -9.09 7.68
N GLU A 88 2.05 -10.36 7.98
CA GLU A 88 0.78 -10.81 8.57
C GLU A 88 0.55 -10.24 9.98
N THR A 89 1.61 -9.93 10.73
CA THR A 89 1.46 -9.23 12.03
C THR A 89 0.86 -7.82 11.90
N CYS A 90 0.75 -7.29 10.67
CA CYS A 90 0.25 -5.95 10.37
C CYS A 90 1.07 -4.82 11.03
N ARG A 91 2.31 -5.08 11.43
CA ARG A 91 3.22 -4.09 12.04
C ARG A 91 4.23 -3.48 11.06
N ALA A 92 4.15 -3.84 9.79
CA ALA A 92 5.05 -3.32 8.78
C ALA A 92 4.81 -1.81 8.54
N VAL A 93 5.90 -1.05 8.50
CA VAL A 93 5.92 0.37 8.14
C VAL A 93 6.56 0.51 6.76
N GLY A 94 5.73 0.80 5.74
CA GLY A 94 6.20 0.86 4.36
C GLY A 94 6.24 -0.50 3.69
N LYS A 95 7.37 -0.83 3.03
CA LYS A 95 7.54 -2.06 2.24
C LYS A 95 8.54 -3.03 2.85
N VAL A 96 8.08 -4.25 3.09
CA VAL A 96 8.94 -5.42 3.30
C VAL A 96 9.52 -5.82 1.95
N VAL A 97 10.85 -5.84 1.85
CA VAL A 97 11.59 -6.15 0.61
C VAL A 97 12.39 -7.42 0.80
N ILE A 98 12.39 -8.29 -0.21
CA ILE A 98 13.23 -9.48 -0.28
C ILE A 98 14.37 -9.22 -1.26
N TYR A 99 15.61 -9.28 -0.79
CA TYR A 99 16.82 -9.02 -1.57
C TYR A 99 18.08 -9.54 -0.84
N PRO A 100 19.09 -10.09 -1.54
CA PRO A 100 19.10 -10.40 -2.97
C PRO A 100 18.24 -11.63 -3.29
N ILE A 101 17.76 -11.70 -4.54
CA ILE A 101 17.06 -12.86 -5.11
C ILE A 101 18.08 -13.58 -6.01
N PRO A 102 18.23 -14.92 -5.90
CA PRO A 102 19.10 -15.72 -6.76
C PRO A 102 18.75 -15.63 -8.25
#